data_AF-A0A091UUR0-F1
#
_entry.id   AF-A0A091UUR0-F1
#
_cell.length_a   1.000
_cell.length_b   1.000
_cell.length_c   1.000
_cell.angle_alpha   90.00
_cell.angle_beta   90.00
_cell.angle_gamma   90.00
#
_symmetry.space_group_name_H-M   'P 1'
#
loop_
_entity.id
_entity.type
_entity.pdbx_description
1 polymer ?
#
loop_
_entity_poly.entity_id
_entity_poly.type
_entity_poly.pdbx_seq_one_letter_code
_entity_poly.pdbx_strand_id
1 'polypeptide(L)'
;RLVSTVQATMATVSGITVVLNCKDVVYDRHWLAVEYIWVLVPYMTYDIYVMYLCHWHKSRDRGVVEKKHSLASVRSFLLQERLMVTHHLFILVVLTPVTQHFRGELGDFFVGCIFTAELSTPFVSLGKILMQLKMQDTLLHKVNGILILVTFFLCRILLFPFMYAAYARQVGIPIYMVPFRIPLHCNIANASLIAPQLYWFRLICRKAARLY
;
A
#
# COMPACT_ATOMS: atom_id res chain seq x y z
N ARG A 1 -4.30 -1.16 14.18
CA ARG A 1 -3.16 -0.20 14.08
C ARG A 1 -1.85 -0.91 14.35
N LEU A 2 -1.62 -1.50 15.54
CA LEU A 2 -0.42 -2.32 15.80
C LEU A 2 -0.30 -3.51 14.84
N VAL A 3 -1.40 -4.26 14.62
CA VAL A 3 -1.43 -5.37 13.65
C VAL A 3 -1.00 -4.90 12.25
N SER A 4 -1.52 -3.76 11.80
CA SER A 4 -1.15 -3.16 10.52
C SER A 4 0.33 -2.76 10.46
N THR A 5 0.91 -2.27 11.56
CA THR A 5 2.35 -1.98 11.65
C THR A 5 3.20 -3.24 11.54
N VAL A 6 2.82 -4.32 12.23
CA VAL A 6 3.53 -5.61 12.17
C VAL A 6 3.49 -6.17 10.76
N GLN A 7 2.29 -6.23 10.15
CA GLN A 7 2.15 -6.72 8.78
C GLN A 7 2.97 -5.87 7.81
N ALA A 8 2.91 -4.55 7.91
CA ALA A 8 3.63 -3.68 6.99
C ALA A 8 5.16 -3.82 7.11
N THR A 9 5.64 -4.07 8.33
CA THR A 9 7.07 -4.35 8.58
C THR A 9 7.46 -5.68 7.93
N MET A 10 6.66 -6.73 8.13
CA MET A 10 6.90 -8.03 7.48
C MET A 10 6.88 -7.91 5.95
N ALA A 11 5.91 -7.20 5.38
CA ALA A 11 5.82 -6.98 3.94
C ALA A 11 7.08 -6.26 3.43
N THR A 12 7.49 -5.21 4.10
CA THR A 12 8.68 -4.44 3.73
C THR A 12 9.94 -5.30 3.77
N VAL A 13 10.14 -6.08 4.84
CA VAL A 13 11.30 -6.98 4.96
C VAL A 13 11.30 -8.05 3.88
N SER A 14 10.14 -8.66 3.61
CA SER A 14 9.98 -9.62 2.50
C SER A 14 10.32 -8.96 1.16
N GLY A 15 9.81 -7.75 0.91
CA GLY A 15 10.05 -7.00 -0.32
C GLY A 15 11.53 -6.66 -0.53
N ILE A 16 12.20 -6.13 0.49
CA ILE A 16 13.63 -5.84 0.45
C ILE A 16 14.43 -7.12 0.19
N THR A 17 14.09 -8.23 0.85
CA THR A 17 14.77 -9.51 0.67
C THR A 17 14.67 -9.99 -0.78
N VAL A 18 13.46 -9.94 -1.37
CA VAL A 18 13.26 -10.30 -2.78
C VAL A 18 14.08 -9.39 -3.70
N VAL A 19 13.97 -8.07 -3.52
CA VAL A 19 14.68 -7.08 -4.36
C VAL A 19 16.19 -7.24 -4.31
N LEU A 20 16.77 -7.60 -3.17
CA LEU A 20 18.21 -7.80 -3.02
C LEU A 20 18.71 -9.13 -3.60
N ASN A 21 17.85 -10.14 -3.73
CA ASN A 21 18.24 -11.47 -4.22
C ASN A 21 17.92 -11.70 -5.70
N CYS A 22 16.95 -10.98 -6.28
CA CYS A 22 16.68 -11.01 -7.72
C CYS A 22 17.64 -10.07 -8.47
N LYS A 23 18.60 -10.63 -9.20
CA LYS A 23 19.52 -9.92 -10.09
C LYS A 23 18.88 -9.66 -11.46
N ASP A 24 18.18 -10.66 -11.98
CA ASP A 24 17.32 -10.53 -13.16
C ASP A 24 15.91 -10.12 -12.73
N VAL A 25 15.50 -8.91 -13.07
CA VAL A 25 14.22 -8.32 -12.62
C VAL A 25 13.00 -8.98 -13.25
N VAL A 26 13.17 -9.72 -14.34
CA VAL A 26 12.07 -10.37 -15.08
C VAL A 26 11.99 -11.85 -14.74
N TYR A 27 13.13 -12.55 -14.72
CA TYR A 27 13.18 -14.00 -14.70
C TYR A 27 13.61 -14.61 -13.36
N ASP A 28 14.29 -13.87 -12.48
CA ASP A 28 14.66 -14.44 -11.19
C ASP A 28 13.44 -14.70 -10.32
N ARG A 29 13.52 -15.80 -9.57
CA ARG A 29 12.48 -16.28 -8.67
C ARG A 29 12.90 -16.12 -7.23
N HIS A 30 11.96 -15.75 -6.39
CA HIS A 30 12.17 -15.73 -4.94
C HIS A 30 10.90 -16.17 -4.22
N TRP A 31 11.01 -17.22 -3.40
CA TRP A 31 9.86 -17.84 -2.71
C TRP A 31 9.01 -16.85 -1.91
N LEU A 32 9.63 -15.86 -1.25
CA LEU A 32 8.91 -14.79 -0.54
C LEU A 32 7.93 -13.99 -1.42
N ALA A 33 8.19 -13.85 -2.72
CA ALA A 33 7.27 -13.16 -3.63
C ALA A 33 5.96 -13.94 -3.85
N VAL A 34 5.99 -15.25 -3.62
CA VAL A 34 4.82 -16.14 -3.75
C VAL A 34 4.20 -16.42 -2.39
N GLU A 35 4.98 -16.91 -1.43
CA GLU A 35 4.48 -17.38 -0.14
C GLU A 35 3.93 -16.25 0.75
N TYR A 36 4.53 -15.05 0.67
CA TYR A 36 4.06 -13.93 1.49
C TYR A 36 2.63 -13.49 1.12
N ILE A 37 2.18 -13.78 -0.10
CA ILE A 37 0.80 -13.48 -0.51
C ILE A 37 -0.22 -14.29 0.32
N TRP A 38 0.10 -15.52 0.72
CA TRP A 38 -0.77 -16.32 1.59
C TRP A 38 -0.92 -15.75 3.00
N VAL A 39 0.04 -14.93 3.44
CA VAL A 39 -0.08 -14.12 4.67
C VAL A 39 -0.87 -12.82 4.41
N LEU A 40 -0.70 -12.24 3.21
CA LEU A 40 -1.36 -11.00 2.82
C LEU A 40 -2.88 -11.14 2.69
N VAL A 41 -3.37 -12.22 2.08
CA VAL A 41 -4.82 -12.46 1.86
C VAL A 41 -5.65 -12.44 3.16
N PRO A 42 -5.34 -13.24 4.19
CA PRO A 42 -6.09 -13.22 5.44
C PRO A 42 -5.94 -11.88 6.16
N TYR A 43 -4.77 -11.22 6.08
CA TYR A 43 -4.60 -9.88 6.62
C TYR A 43 -5.49 -8.84 5.93
N MET A 44 -5.55 -8.82 4.60
CA MET A 44 -6.39 -7.87 3.86
C MET A 44 -7.87 -8.07 4.18
N THR A 45 -8.30 -9.33 4.33
CA THR A 45 -9.66 -9.67 4.77
C THR A 45 -9.92 -9.16 6.20
N TYR A 46 -8.98 -9.41 7.11
CA TYR A 46 -9.03 -8.92 8.49
C TYR A 46 -9.10 -7.39 8.55
N ASP A 47 -8.28 -6.67 7.78
CA ASP A 47 -8.23 -5.20 7.86
C ASP A 47 -9.51 -4.56 7.33
N ILE A 48 -10.12 -5.10 6.25
CA ILE A 48 -11.45 -4.68 5.78
C ILE A 48 -12.50 -4.87 6.88
N TYR A 49 -12.49 -6.01 7.57
CA TYR A 49 -13.44 -6.27 8.66
C TYR A 49 -13.23 -5.30 9.85
N VAL A 50 -11.98 -5.06 10.25
CA VAL A 50 -11.66 -4.11 11.33
C VAL A 50 -12.02 -2.68 10.93
N MET A 51 -11.81 -2.29 9.67
CA MET A 51 -12.26 -1.00 9.15
C MET A 51 -13.78 -0.83 9.27
N TYR A 52 -14.56 -1.86 8.91
CA TYR A 52 -16.01 -1.87 9.09
C TYR A 52 -16.41 -1.73 10.56
N LEU A 53 -15.78 -2.49 11.47
CA LEU A 53 -16.05 -2.37 12.90
C LEU A 53 -15.73 -0.96 13.42
N CYS A 54 -14.60 -0.39 13.03
CA CYS A 54 -14.23 0.97 13.42
C CYS A 54 -15.25 2.00 12.91
N HIS A 55 -15.73 1.85 11.67
CA HIS A 55 -16.76 2.71 11.09
C HIS A 55 -18.08 2.61 11.87
N TRP A 56 -18.52 1.39 12.16
CA TRP A 56 -19.76 1.15 12.89
C TRP A 56 -19.70 1.71 14.32
N HIS A 57 -18.60 1.48 15.05
CA HIS A 57 -18.41 2.05 16.38
C HIS A 57 -18.42 3.58 16.36
N LYS A 58 -17.69 4.22 15.44
CA LYS A 58 -17.70 5.68 15.28
C LYS A 58 -19.07 6.24 14.92
N SER A 59 -19.84 5.53 14.10
CA SER A 59 -21.19 5.94 13.72
C SER A 59 -22.13 5.88 14.92
N ARG A 60 -21.99 4.84 15.76
CA ARG A 60 -22.73 4.70 17.01
C ARG A 60 -22.40 5.80 18.01
N ASP A 61 -21.12 6.15 18.16
CA ASP A 61 -20.68 7.26 19.03
C ASP A 61 -21.21 8.63 18.57
N ARG A 62 -21.55 8.77 17.27
CA ARG A 62 -22.22 9.95 16.70
C ARG A 62 -23.75 9.91 16.80
N GLY A 63 -24.32 8.91 17.46
CA GLY A 63 -25.77 8.75 17.64
C GLY A 63 -26.51 8.10 16.46
N VAL A 64 -25.80 7.54 15.47
CA VAL A 64 -26.44 6.83 14.35
C VAL A 64 -26.87 5.42 14.81
N VAL A 65 -28.18 5.14 14.77
CA VAL A 65 -28.78 3.88 15.26
C VAL A 65 -28.87 2.83 14.14
N GLU A 66 -27.75 2.52 13.49
CA GLU A 66 -27.70 1.42 12.53
C GLU A 66 -27.38 0.09 13.23
N LYS A 67 -28.22 -0.93 13.03
CA LYS A 67 -27.96 -2.28 13.57
C LYS A 67 -26.65 -2.81 12.97
N LYS A 68 -25.82 -3.43 13.81
CA LYS A 68 -24.58 -4.11 13.38
C LYS A 68 -24.90 -5.13 12.30
N HIS A 69 -24.11 -5.14 11.23
CA HIS A 69 -24.27 -5.99 10.05
C HIS A 69 -25.56 -5.76 9.23
N SER A 70 -26.29 -4.66 9.46
CA SER A 70 -27.39 -4.27 8.58
C SER A 70 -26.89 -3.80 7.21
N LEU A 71 -27.71 -3.97 6.17
CA LEU A 71 -27.41 -3.44 4.82
C LEU A 71 -27.16 -1.93 4.85
N ALA A 72 -27.88 -1.19 5.68
CA ALA A 72 -27.67 0.25 5.89
C ALA A 72 -26.25 0.53 6.39
N SER A 73 -25.80 -0.17 7.44
CA SER A 73 -24.45 -0.01 7.99
C SER A 73 -23.33 -0.35 7.02
N VAL A 74 -23.51 -1.41 6.23
CA VAL A 74 -22.54 -1.83 5.23
C VAL A 74 -22.50 -0.82 4.09
N ARG A 75 -23.65 -0.36 3.60
CA ARG A 75 -23.72 0.68 2.56
C ARG A 75 -23.11 1.99 3.05
N SER A 76 -23.40 2.42 4.26
CA SER A 76 -22.80 3.59 4.91
C SER A 76 -21.27 3.49 4.96
N PHE A 77 -20.75 2.35 5.41
CA PHE A 77 -19.32 2.06 5.42
C PHE A 77 -18.69 2.16 4.03
N LEU A 78 -19.28 1.45 3.04
CA LEU A 78 -18.78 1.46 1.67
C LEU A 78 -18.77 2.87 1.10
N LEU A 79 -19.75 3.71 1.42
CA LEU A 79 -19.86 5.06 0.87
C LEU A 79 -19.00 6.10 1.60
N GLN A 80 -18.73 5.95 2.90
CA GLN A 80 -17.92 6.91 3.67
C GLN A 80 -16.42 6.58 3.63
N GLU A 81 -16.06 5.30 3.65
CA GLU A 81 -14.67 4.83 3.64
C GLU A 81 -14.22 4.33 2.25
N ARG A 82 -14.93 4.76 1.18
CA ARG A 82 -14.75 4.32 -0.24
C ARG A 82 -13.30 4.14 -0.63
N LEU A 83 -12.48 5.17 -0.42
CA LEU A 83 -11.09 5.21 -0.88
C LEU A 83 -10.24 4.07 -0.31
N MET A 84 -10.34 3.85 1.01
CA MET A 84 -9.57 2.81 1.69
C MET A 84 -10.15 1.42 1.37
N VAL A 85 -11.48 1.28 1.35
CA VAL A 85 -12.12 -0.01 1.07
C VAL A 85 -11.86 -0.46 -0.37
N THR A 86 -12.02 0.42 -1.35
CA THR A 86 -11.73 0.13 -2.76
C THR A 86 -10.27 -0.27 -2.95
N HIS A 87 -9.32 0.38 -2.25
CA HIS A 87 -7.92 -0.01 -2.29
C HIS A 87 -7.68 -1.44 -1.78
N HIS A 88 -8.23 -1.81 -0.63
CA HIS A 88 -8.04 -3.13 -0.05
C HIS A 88 -8.75 -4.22 -0.89
N LEU A 89 -9.95 -3.93 -1.39
CA LEU A 89 -10.66 -4.82 -2.31
C LEU A 89 -9.89 -5.01 -3.62
N PHE A 90 -9.29 -3.95 -4.16
CA PHE A 90 -8.46 -4.05 -5.36
C PHE A 90 -7.22 -4.92 -5.12
N ILE A 91 -6.53 -4.77 -3.99
CA ILE A 91 -5.40 -5.64 -3.64
C ILE A 91 -5.84 -7.10 -3.52
N LEU A 92 -6.95 -7.35 -2.83
CA LEU A 92 -7.43 -8.70 -2.54
C LEU A 92 -8.00 -9.40 -3.78
N VAL A 93 -8.80 -8.72 -4.58
CA VAL A 93 -9.56 -9.32 -5.69
C VAL A 93 -8.82 -9.22 -7.03
N VAL A 94 -7.94 -8.23 -7.21
CA VAL A 94 -7.23 -8.01 -8.48
C VAL A 94 -5.75 -8.35 -8.35
N LEU A 95 -5.02 -7.67 -7.45
CA LEU A 95 -3.57 -7.85 -7.38
C LEU A 95 -3.18 -9.26 -6.92
N THR A 96 -3.90 -9.82 -5.95
CA THR A 96 -3.60 -11.16 -5.43
C THR A 96 -3.69 -12.22 -6.54
N PRO A 97 -4.80 -12.37 -7.29
CA PRO A 97 -4.83 -13.29 -8.43
C PRO A 97 -3.81 -12.99 -9.52
N VAL A 98 -3.53 -11.71 -9.79
CA VAL A 98 -2.47 -11.32 -10.75
C VAL A 98 -1.11 -11.83 -10.30
N THR A 99 -0.78 -11.68 -9.02
CA THR A 99 0.49 -12.13 -8.45
C THR A 99 0.60 -13.65 -8.28
N GLN A 100 -0.51 -14.38 -8.14
CA GLN A 100 -0.46 -15.82 -7.89
C GLN A 100 -0.69 -16.66 -9.15
N HIS A 101 -1.49 -16.17 -10.10
CA HIS A 101 -1.93 -16.95 -11.26
C HIS A 101 -1.55 -16.28 -12.58
N PHE A 102 -1.92 -15.01 -12.81
CA PHE A 102 -1.81 -14.42 -14.15
C PHE A 102 -0.39 -14.05 -14.56
N ARG A 103 0.50 -13.71 -13.62
CA ARG A 103 1.90 -13.39 -13.93
C ARG A 103 2.77 -14.63 -14.22
N GLY A 104 2.25 -15.83 -13.95
CA GLY A 104 3.02 -17.06 -14.01
C GLY A 104 4.27 -17.00 -13.11
N GLU A 105 5.42 -17.25 -13.71
CA GLU A 105 6.71 -17.31 -13.00
C GLU A 105 7.57 -16.05 -13.19
N LEU A 106 6.99 -14.93 -13.62
CA LEU A 106 7.76 -13.74 -13.97
C LEU A 106 7.60 -12.62 -12.93
N GLY A 107 8.64 -11.79 -12.84
CA GLY A 107 8.61 -10.50 -12.17
C GLY A 107 8.55 -10.55 -10.65
N ASP A 108 9.18 -11.53 -10.00
CA ASP A 108 9.27 -11.59 -8.53
C ASP A 108 9.93 -10.33 -7.95
N PHE A 109 10.95 -9.79 -8.62
CA PHE A 109 11.55 -8.50 -8.26
C PHE A 109 10.52 -7.38 -8.15
N PHE A 110 9.58 -7.28 -9.10
CA PHE A 110 8.56 -6.24 -9.10
C PHE A 110 7.54 -6.45 -7.98
N VAL A 111 7.16 -7.69 -7.68
CA VAL A 111 6.32 -7.99 -6.50
C VAL A 111 7.02 -7.58 -5.21
N GLY A 112 8.32 -7.88 -5.10
CA GLY A 112 9.16 -7.43 -3.99
C GLY A 112 9.15 -5.90 -3.85
N CYS A 113 9.32 -5.17 -4.96
CA CYS A 113 9.19 -3.72 -5.00
C CYS A 113 7.83 -3.27 -4.44
N ILE A 114 6.73 -3.84 -4.91
CA ILE A 114 5.37 -3.48 -4.44
C ILE A 114 5.21 -3.73 -2.94
N PHE A 115 5.80 -4.78 -2.36
CA PHE A 115 5.76 -4.98 -0.91
C PHE A 115 6.48 -3.87 -0.12
N THR A 116 7.56 -3.29 -0.66
CA THR A 116 8.26 -2.18 0.02
C THR A 116 7.40 -0.92 0.17
N ALA A 117 6.32 -0.79 -0.62
CA ALA A 117 5.36 0.30 -0.48
C ALA A 117 4.71 0.37 0.92
N GLU A 118 4.67 -0.75 1.64
CA GLU A 118 4.13 -0.82 3.00
C GLU A 118 5.02 -0.14 4.05
N LEU A 119 6.27 0.23 3.75
CA LEU A 119 7.18 0.87 4.72
C LEU A 119 6.61 2.18 5.31
N SER A 120 5.74 2.88 4.58
CA SER A 120 5.09 4.09 5.09
C SER A 120 3.96 3.82 6.11
N THR A 121 3.36 2.62 6.10
CA THR A 121 2.20 2.24 6.92
C THR A 121 2.49 2.25 8.44
N PRO A 122 3.66 1.80 8.94
CA PRO A 122 4.07 1.98 10.33
C PRO A 122 4.00 3.44 10.79
N PHE A 123 4.54 4.38 10.01
CA PHE A 123 4.57 5.80 10.36
C PHE A 123 3.17 6.42 10.28
N VAL A 124 2.35 6.04 9.30
CA VAL A 124 0.94 6.45 9.22
C VAL A 124 0.14 5.96 10.42
N SER A 125 0.38 4.72 10.87
CA SER A 125 -0.28 4.12 12.03
C SER A 125 0.16 4.78 13.32
N LEU A 126 1.46 5.03 13.49
CA LEU A 126 2.00 5.77 14.63
C LEU A 126 1.41 7.18 14.71
N GLY A 127 1.34 7.90 13.59
CA GLY A 127 0.74 9.23 13.54
C GLY A 127 -0.71 9.25 14.02
N LYS A 128 -1.51 8.23 13.68
CA LYS A 128 -2.89 8.08 14.18
C LYS A 128 -2.93 7.77 15.68
N ILE A 129 -2.03 6.93 16.19
CA ILE A 129 -1.94 6.62 17.62
C ILE A 129 -1.60 7.89 18.41
N LEU A 130 -0.59 8.66 17.97
CA LEU A 130 -0.20 9.92 18.62
C LEU A 130 -1.35 10.93 18.64
N MET A 131 -2.16 11.01 17.57
CA MET A 131 -3.37 11.83 17.55
C MET A 131 -4.41 11.34 18.59
N GLN A 132 -4.61 10.02 18.73
CA GLN A 132 -5.54 9.47 19.73
C GLN A 132 -5.07 9.74 21.17
N LEU A 133 -3.76 9.77 21.40
CA LEU A 133 -3.14 10.12 22.67
C LEU A 133 -3.03 11.64 22.92
N LYS A 134 -3.56 12.48 22.01
CA LYS A 134 -3.48 13.95 22.07
C LYS A 134 -2.03 14.49 22.10
N MET A 135 -1.08 13.77 21.50
CA MET A 135 0.35 14.12 21.50
C MET A 135 0.78 14.91 20.24
N GLN A 136 -0.12 15.72 19.68
CA GLN A 136 0.09 16.34 18.36
C GLN A 136 1.16 17.42 18.37
N ASP A 137 1.38 18.10 19.50
CA ASP A 137 2.36 19.17 19.65
C ASP A 137 3.78 18.68 19.95
N THR A 138 3.94 17.37 20.17
CA THR A 138 5.22 16.77 20.55
C THR A 138 6.20 16.72 19.37
N LEU A 139 7.51 16.80 19.67
CA LEU A 139 8.57 16.60 18.68
C LEU A 139 8.43 15.25 17.96
N LEU A 140 7.99 14.21 18.67
CA LEU A 140 7.74 12.88 18.12
C LEU A 140 6.69 12.92 16.99
N HIS A 141 5.59 13.66 17.17
CA HIS A 141 4.57 13.82 16.13
C HIS A 141 5.13 14.56 14.91
N LYS A 142 5.98 15.56 15.13
CA LYS A 142 6.63 16.32 14.05
C LYS A 142 7.59 15.47 13.23
N VAL A 143 8.50 14.77 13.90
CA VAL A 143 9.44 13.83 13.27
C VAL A 143 8.68 12.73 12.53
N ASN A 144 7.64 12.15 13.13
CA ASN A 144 6.82 11.14 12.47
C ASN A 144 6.12 11.70 11.21
N GLY A 145 5.69 12.96 11.23
CA GLY A 145 5.12 13.63 10.06
C GLY A 145 6.10 13.70 8.88
N ILE A 146 7.37 14.03 9.15
CA ILE A 146 8.44 14.03 8.15
C ILE A 146 8.70 12.60 7.65
N LEU A 147 8.77 11.62 8.55
CA LEU A 147 8.97 10.21 8.19
C LEU A 147 7.85 9.69 7.29
N ILE A 148 6.58 10.05 7.55
CA ILE A 148 5.46 9.73 6.64
C ILE A 148 5.74 10.31 5.25
N LEU A 149 6.08 11.61 5.14
CA LEU A 149 6.30 12.26 3.84
C LEU A 149 7.43 11.59 3.05
N VAL A 150 8.58 11.39 3.70
CA VAL A 150 9.76 10.81 3.07
C VAL A 150 9.49 9.37 2.62
N THR A 151 8.98 8.52 3.52
CA THR A 151 8.74 7.11 3.20
C THR A 151 7.63 6.92 2.18
N PHE A 152 6.57 7.75 2.21
CA PHE A 152 5.53 7.71 1.20
C PHE A 152 6.08 8.11 -0.18
N PHE A 153 6.89 9.17 -0.24
CA PHE A 153 7.50 9.61 -1.49
C PHE A 153 8.45 8.55 -2.06
N LEU A 154 9.40 8.06 -1.26
CA LEU A 154 10.41 7.10 -1.70
C LEU A 154 9.79 5.74 -2.07
N CYS A 155 9.00 5.16 -1.17
CA CYS A 155 8.55 3.78 -1.30
C CYS A 155 7.24 3.62 -2.06
N ARG A 156 6.48 4.70 -2.31
CA ARG A 156 5.20 4.63 -3.05
C ARG A 156 5.18 5.45 -4.33
N ILE A 157 5.91 6.57 -4.41
CA ILE A 157 5.94 7.39 -5.62
C ILE A 157 7.15 7.03 -6.48
N LEU A 158 8.37 7.14 -5.93
CA LEU A 158 9.61 6.84 -6.67
C LEU A 158 9.82 5.36 -6.97
N LEU A 159 9.07 4.48 -6.30
CA LEU A 159 9.08 3.05 -6.56
C LEU A 159 8.77 2.72 -8.03
N PHE A 160 7.81 3.39 -8.66
CA PHE A 160 7.43 3.11 -10.05
C PHE A 160 8.53 3.52 -11.04
N PRO A 161 9.07 4.76 -11.00
CA PRO A 161 10.28 5.10 -11.76
C PRO A 161 11.45 4.15 -11.50
N PHE A 162 11.66 3.71 -10.26
CA PHE A 162 12.70 2.74 -9.91
C PHE A 162 12.51 1.40 -10.62
N MET A 163 11.30 0.85 -10.64
CA MET A 163 11.01 -0.39 -11.36
C MET A 163 11.31 -0.26 -12.86
N TYR A 164 10.97 0.87 -13.48
CA TYR A 164 11.28 1.12 -14.89
C TYR A 164 12.78 1.27 -15.10
N ALA A 165 13.48 1.96 -14.20
CA ALA A 165 14.93 2.13 -14.24
C ALA A 165 15.69 0.80 -14.10
N ALA A 166 15.22 -0.09 -13.21
CA ALA A 166 15.80 -1.41 -13.02
C ALA A 166 15.68 -2.27 -14.28
N TYR A 167 14.50 -2.30 -14.90
CA TYR A 167 14.29 -2.96 -16.18
C TYR A 167 15.11 -2.33 -17.32
N ALA A 168 15.11 -1.00 -17.42
CA ALA A 168 15.86 -0.24 -18.42
C ALA A 168 17.36 -0.61 -18.39
N ARG A 169 17.92 -0.65 -17.17
CA ARG A 169 19.32 -1.01 -16.94
C ARG A 169 19.63 -2.44 -17.36
N GLN A 170 18.76 -3.40 -17.05
CA GLN A 170 18.95 -4.79 -17.43
C GLN A 170 18.94 -4.98 -18.95
N VAL A 171 18.02 -4.32 -19.66
CA VAL A 171 17.88 -4.47 -21.12
C VAL A 171 18.80 -3.51 -21.90
N GLY A 172 19.47 -2.57 -21.22
CA GLY A 172 20.39 -1.62 -21.85
C GLY A 172 19.68 -0.54 -22.68
N ILE A 173 18.47 -0.12 -22.28
CA ILE A 173 17.68 0.92 -22.96
C ILE A 173 17.53 2.16 -22.08
N PRO A 174 17.29 3.35 -22.65
CA PRO A 174 16.97 4.52 -21.84
C PRO A 174 15.57 4.39 -21.21
N ILE A 175 15.39 4.98 -20.01
CA ILE A 175 14.18 4.81 -19.18
C ILE A 175 12.89 5.23 -19.92
N TYR A 176 12.93 6.31 -20.70
CA TYR A 176 11.76 6.80 -21.43
C TYR A 176 11.28 5.84 -22.53
N MET A 177 12.10 4.88 -22.95
CA MET A 177 11.70 3.84 -23.91
C MET A 177 10.99 2.65 -23.26
N VAL A 178 11.11 2.47 -21.94
CA VAL A 178 10.53 1.33 -21.23
C VAL A 178 9.02 1.20 -21.44
N PRO A 179 8.18 2.26 -21.35
CA PRO A 179 6.74 2.14 -21.56
C PRO A 179 6.36 1.59 -22.94
N PHE A 180 7.20 1.78 -23.96
CA PHE A 180 6.97 1.32 -25.33
C PHE A 180 7.55 -0.08 -25.59
N ARG A 181 8.37 -0.61 -24.67
CA ARG A 181 9.00 -1.92 -24.78
C ARG A 181 8.29 -3.00 -23.97
N ILE A 182 7.74 -2.64 -22.81
CA ILE A 182 7.00 -3.60 -21.97
C ILE A 182 5.56 -3.75 -22.48
N PRO A 183 4.91 -4.90 -22.20
CA PRO A 183 3.50 -5.09 -22.56
C PRO A 183 2.60 -3.99 -21.98
N LEU A 184 1.59 -3.58 -22.75
CA LEU A 184 0.66 -2.51 -22.36
C LEU A 184 0.00 -2.76 -21.00
N HIS A 185 -0.33 -4.02 -20.68
CA HIS A 185 -0.95 -4.37 -19.41
C HIS A 185 -0.05 -4.07 -18.20
N CYS A 186 1.28 -4.13 -18.34
CA CYS A 186 2.22 -3.73 -17.29
C CYS A 186 2.15 -2.22 -17.01
N ASN A 187 2.05 -1.41 -18.07
CA ASN A 187 1.87 0.04 -17.94
C ASN A 187 0.54 0.37 -17.26
N ILE A 188 -0.55 -0.30 -17.67
CA ILE A 188 -1.88 -0.12 -17.07
C ILE A 188 -1.87 -0.53 -15.59
N ALA A 189 -1.24 -1.68 -15.26
CA ALA A 189 -1.11 -2.12 -13.87
C ALA A 189 -0.37 -1.08 -13.03
N ASN A 190 0.79 -0.61 -13.50
CA ASN A 190 1.57 0.43 -12.81
C ASN A 190 0.80 1.75 -12.66
N ALA A 191 0.09 2.19 -13.70
CA ALA A 191 -0.76 3.37 -13.66
C ALA A 191 -1.89 3.22 -12.63
N SER A 192 -2.55 2.05 -12.58
CA SER A 192 -3.62 1.77 -11.62
C SER A 192 -3.12 1.75 -10.18
N LEU A 193 -1.87 1.30 -9.96
CA LEU A 193 -1.24 1.24 -8.65
C LEU A 193 -0.76 2.61 -8.17
N ILE A 194 -0.17 3.44 -9.03
CA ILE A 194 0.38 4.75 -8.64
C ILE A 194 -0.70 5.83 -8.50
N ALA A 195 -1.80 5.76 -9.26
CA ALA A 195 -2.86 6.77 -9.24
C ALA A 195 -3.42 7.07 -7.82
N PRO A 196 -3.82 6.07 -7.00
CA PRO A 196 -4.27 6.34 -5.64
C PRO A 196 -3.13 6.85 -4.74
N GLN A 197 -1.88 6.46 -4.98
CA GLN A 197 -0.72 6.92 -4.21
C GLN A 197 -0.47 8.41 -4.42
N LEU A 198 -0.53 8.90 -5.66
CA LEU A 198 -0.40 10.33 -5.96
C LEU A 198 -1.51 11.15 -5.28
N TYR A 199 -2.74 10.63 -5.31
CA TYR A 199 -3.86 11.27 -4.62
C TYR A 199 -3.63 11.35 -3.11
N TRP A 200 -3.24 10.26 -2.46
CA TRP A 200 -2.94 10.26 -1.02
C TRP A 200 -1.76 11.14 -0.67
N PHE A 201 -0.68 11.11 -1.46
CA PHE A 201 0.48 11.95 -1.24
C PHE A 201 0.09 13.43 -1.29
N ARG A 202 -0.74 13.84 -2.25
CA ARG A 202 -1.31 15.20 -2.30
C ARG A 202 -2.09 15.54 -1.03
N LEU A 203 -2.91 14.63 -0.51
CA LEU A 203 -3.66 14.86 0.74
C LEU A 203 -2.73 14.99 1.96
N ILE A 204 -1.68 14.16 2.03
CA ILE A 204 -0.68 14.20 3.10
C ILE A 204 0.09 15.52 3.05
N CYS A 205 0.58 15.94 1.87
CA CYS A 205 1.25 17.23 1.70
C CYS A 205 0.34 18.41 2.09
N ARG A 206 -0.93 18.40 1.68
CA ARG A 206 -1.91 19.42 2.09
C ARG A 206 -2.19 19.43 3.59
N LYS A 207 -2.06 18.29 4.27
CA LYS A 207 -2.19 18.22 5.73
C LYS A 207 -0.92 18.75 6.40
N ALA A 208 0.26 18.37 5.92
CA ALA A 208 1.54 18.84 6.43
C ALA A 208 1.67 20.37 6.32
N ALA A 209 1.37 20.95 5.16
CA ALA A 209 1.42 22.41 4.93
C ALA A 209 0.40 23.22 5.74
N ARG A 210 -0.56 22.57 6.43
CA ARG A 210 -1.49 23.23 7.36
C ARG A 210 -1.05 23.12 8.81
N LEU A 211 -0.14 22.20 9.11
CA LEU A 211 0.35 21.90 10.47
C LEU A 211 1.73 22.52 10.73
N TYR A 212 2.48 22.83 9.67
CA TYR A 212 3.82 23.42 9.68
C TYR A 212 3.84 24.62 8.73
#